data_AF-F3CEJ9-F1
#
_entry.id   AF-F3CEJ9-F1
#
_cell.length_a   1.000
_cell.length_b   1.000
_cell.length_c   1.000
_cell.angle_alpha   90.00
_cell.angle_beta   90.00
_cell.angle_gamma   90.00
#
_symmetry.space_group_name_H-M   'P 1'
#
loop_
_entity.id
_entity.type
_entity.pdbx_description
1 polymer ?
#
loop_
_entity_poly.entity_id
_entity_poly.type
_entity_poly.pdbx_seq_one_letter_code
_entity_poly.pdbx_strand_id
1 'polypeptide(L)'
;ESYAKFGVRGKLFEAVRTMGPLSREMVVQQGHQTVKLKMELGEPLKYWLPLLSATEQNLPVAERIRQHLGTTDPKVWIDAFLVAEAVRQWLNTDDPAVWLPAFDYADNLRQSMNTRDAQRWLPAFQKAWKALQEHNEMEVSS
;
A
#
# COMPACT_ATOMS: atom_id res chain seq x y z
N GLU A 1 -17.90 -10.22 -27.12
CA GLU A 1 -19.26 -9.63 -27.09
C GLU A 1 -19.16 -8.11 -27.11
N SER A 2 -20.15 -7.39 -27.67
CA SER A 2 -20.05 -5.93 -27.90
C SER A 2 -20.89 -5.14 -26.90
N TYR A 3 -20.34 -4.03 -26.39
CA TYR A 3 -20.99 -3.05 -25.50
C TYR A 3 -22.41 -2.65 -25.95
N ALA A 4 -22.65 -2.64 -27.27
CA ALA A 4 -23.96 -2.30 -27.85
C ALA A 4 -25.09 -3.27 -27.46
N LYS A 5 -24.78 -4.51 -27.07
CA LYS A 5 -25.76 -5.50 -26.56
C LYS A 5 -26.26 -5.16 -25.16
N PHE A 6 -25.49 -4.39 -24.39
CA PHE A 6 -25.80 -3.98 -23.02
C PHE A 6 -26.35 -2.54 -22.95
N GLY A 7 -26.75 -1.95 -24.08
CA GLY A 7 -27.25 -0.57 -24.13
C GLY A 7 -26.17 0.51 -24.00
N VAL A 8 -24.90 0.14 -23.93
CA VAL A 8 -23.76 1.06 -23.86
C VAL A 8 -23.48 1.61 -25.27
N ARG A 9 -24.06 2.78 -25.57
CA ARG A 9 -23.96 3.47 -26.88
C ARG A 9 -23.73 4.98 -26.69
N GLY A 10 -23.25 5.65 -27.74
CA GLY A 10 -23.10 7.11 -27.76
C GLY A 10 -22.24 7.64 -26.60
N LYS A 11 -22.75 8.63 -25.86
CA LYS A 11 -22.03 9.28 -24.75
C LYS A 11 -21.61 8.32 -23.63
N LEU A 12 -22.40 7.26 -23.39
CA LEU A 12 -22.09 6.26 -22.38
C LEU A 12 -20.87 5.41 -22.79
N PHE A 13 -20.79 5.05 -24.08
CA PHE A 13 -19.63 4.36 -24.61
C PHE A 13 -18.38 5.22 -24.53
N GLU A 14 -18.45 6.51 -24.88
CA GLU A 14 -17.31 7.42 -24.75
C GLU A 14 -16.86 7.59 -23.29
N ALA A 15 -17.79 7.64 -22.34
CA ALA A 15 -17.48 7.70 -20.92
C ALA A 15 -16.76 6.45 -20.43
N VAL A 16 -17.17 5.25 -20.89
CA VAL A 16 -16.49 3.98 -20.54
C VAL A 16 -15.15 3.85 -21.26
N ARG A 17 -15.06 4.25 -22.53
CA ARG A 17 -13.84 4.18 -23.35
C ARG A 17 -12.69 5.02 -22.79
N THR A 18 -13.03 6.10 -22.10
CA THR A 18 -12.06 7.01 -21.48
C THR A 18 -11.61 6.55 -20.09
N MET A 19 -12.21 5.50 -19.53
CA MET A 19 -11.78 4.93 -18.25
C MET A 19 -10.56 4.04 -18.44
N GLY A 20 -9.52 4.30 -17.65
CA GLY A 20 -8.37 3.42 -17.58
C GLY A 20 -8.71 2.14 -16.79
N PRO A 21 -8.09 0.99 -17.09
CA PRO A 21 -8.36 -0.27 -16.41
C PRO A 21 -8.11 -0.24 -14.89
N LEU A 22 -7.40 0.78 -14.40
CA LEU A 22 -7.08 1.00 -12.99
C LEU A 22 -7.78 2.22 -12.37
N SER A 23 -8.67 2.91 -13.09
CA SER A 23 -9.20 4.20 -12.64
C SER A 23 -10.13 4.11 -11.43
N ARG A 24 -10.50 2.89 -10.99
CA ARG A 24 -11.52 2.63 -9.95
C ARG A 24 -12.83 3.38 -10.22
N GLU A 25 -13.06 3.68 -11.49
CA GLU A 25 -14.29 4.27 -11.99
C GLU A 25 -15.17 3.15 -12.51
N MET A 26 -16.47 3.27 -12.27
CA MET A 26 -17.46 2.34 -12.80
C MET A 26 -18.68 3.12 -13.27
N VAL A 27 -19.38 2.59 -14.26
CA VAL A 27 -20.67 3.13 -14.68
C VAL A 27 -21.76 2.17 -14.29
N VAL A 28 -22.77 2.68 -13.58
CA VAL A 28 -23.97 1.93 -13.22
C VAL A 28 -25.12 2.50 -14.01
N GLN A 29 -25.78 1.64 -14.79
CA GLN A 29 -26.97 1.97 -15.56
C GLN A 29 -28.18 1.21 -14.98
N GLN A 30 -29.22 1.94 -14.59
CA GLN A 30 -30.48 1.40 -14.11
C GLN A 30 -31.64 2.08 -14.84
N GLY A 31 -32.31 1.33 -15.73
CA GLY A 31 -33.34 1.89 -16.61
C GLY A 31 -32.79 3.03 -17.48
N HIS A 32 -33.41 4.21 -17.38
CA HIS A 32 -32.99 5.42 -18.11
C HIS A 32 -31.95 6.26 -17.36
N GLN A 33 -31.53 5.84 -16.16
CA GLN A 33 -30.55 6.56 -15.35
C GLN A 33 -29.16 5.95 -15.52
N THR A 34 -28.15 6.81 -15.57
CA THR A 34 -26.74 6.44 -15.67
C THR A 34 -25.93 7.28 -14.71
N VAL A 35 -25.15 6.62 -13.85
CA VAL A 35 -24.28 7.29 -12.87
C VAL A 35 -22.84 6.80 -13.08
N LYS A 36 -21.90 7.74 -13.17
CA LYS A 36 -20.47 7.45 -13.09
C LYS A 36 -20.05 7.53 -11.63
N LEU A 37 -19.56 6.41 -11.10
CA LEU A 37 -19.01 6.28 -9.76
C LEU A 37 -17.48 6.32 -9.87
N LYS A 38 -16.83 7.04 -8.97
CA LYS A 38 -15.38 6.99 -8.78
C LYS A 38 -15.12 6.57 -7.34
N MET A 39 -14.54 5.39 -7.15
CA MET A 39 -14.15 4.94 -5.82
C MET A 39 -12.78 5.54 -5.49
N GLU A 40 -12.79 6.77 -4.97
CA GLU A 40 -11.62 7.37 -4.34
C GLU A 40 -11.54 6.94 -2.87
N LEU A 41 -10.39 6.40 -2.50
CA LEU A 41 -10.02 6.22 -1.11
C LEU A 41 -9.39 7.54 -0.66
N GLY A 42 -10.10 8.28 0.19
CA GLY A 42 -9.58 9.51 0.78
C GLY A 42 -8.25 9.29 1.49
N GLU A 43 -7.44 10.33 1.65
CA GLU A 43 -6.03 10.26 2.07
C GLU A 43 -5.71 9.21 3.16
N PRO A 44 -6.35 9.22 4.35
CA PRO A 44 -6.01 8.27 5.42
C PRO A 44 -6.37 6.83 5.05
N LEU A 45 -7.35 6.63 4.17
CA LEU A 45 -7.85 5.32 3.75
C LEU A 45 -6.88 4.61 2.80
N LYS A 46 -6.01 5.36 2.09
CA LYS A 46 -4.89 4.80 1.31
C LYS A 46 -3.90 4.07 2.20
N TYR A 47 -3.69 4.51 3.44
CA TYR A 47 -2.82 3.82 4.41
C TYR A 47 -3.37 2.45 4.79
N TRP A 48 -4.69 2.29 4.86
CA TRP A 48 -5.34 1.04 5.21
C TRP A 48 -5.51 0.07 4.03
N LEU A 49 -5.18 0.49 2.81
CA LEU A 49 -5.33 -0.35 1.62
C LEU A 49 -4.68 -1.73 1.73
N PRO A 50 -3.44 -1.87 2.24
CA PRO A 50 -2.82 -3.18 2.37
C PRO A 50 -3.59 -4.09 3.34
N LEU A 51 -4.26 -3.53 4.34
CA LEU A 51 -5.12 -4.30 5.25
C LEU A 51 -6.46 -4.67 4.58
N LEU A 52 -7.05 -3.73 3.84
CA LEU A 52 -8.37 -3.89 3.21
C LEU A 52 -8.35 -4.72 1.93
N SER A 53 -7.18 -4.91 1.32
CA SER A 53 -6.99 -5.64 0.07
C SER A 53 -6.01 -6.78 0.30
N ALA A 54 -6.49 -7.94 0.75
CA ALA A 54 -5.66 -9.14 0.84
C ALA A 54 -5.17 -9.57 -0.54
N THR A 55 -3.86 -9.76 -0.68
CA THR A 55 -3.18 -10.25 -1.89
C THR A 55 -2.24 -11.38 -1.54
N GLU A 56 -1.80 -12.14 -2.54
CA GLU A 56 -0.77 -13.18 -2.34
C GLU A 56 0.56 -12.61 -1.80
N GLN A 57 0.78 -11.30 -1.95
CA GLN A 57 2.01 -10.62 -1.53
C GLN A 57 1.95 -10.12 -0.08
N ASN A 58 0.81 -9.58 0.38
CA ASN A 58 0.74 -8.99 1.72
C ASN A 58 0.33 -9.98 2.82
N LEU A 59 -0.31 -11.10 2.48
CA LEU A 59 -0.66 -12.15 3.43
C LEU A 59 0.59 -12.77 4.08
N PRO A 60 1.66 -13.12 3.33
CA PRO A 60 2.93 -13.56 3.91
C PRO A 60 3.57 -12.51 4.81
N VAL A 61 3.46 -11.22 4.49
CA VAL A 61 4.00 -10.13 5.31
C VAL A 61 3.27 -10.04 6.65
N ALA A 62 1.93 -10.11 6.64
CA ALA A 62 1.14 -10.12 7.86
C ALA A 62 1.42 -11.35 8.74
N GLU A 63 1.62 -12.53 8.16
CA GLU A 63 2.07 -13.72 8.88
C GLU A 63 3.46 -13.52 9.49
N ARG A 64 4.41 -13.02 8.71
CA ARG A 64 5.77 -12.79 9.17
C ARG A 64 5.83 -11.78 10.31
N ILE A 65 5.06 -10.69 10.24
CA ILE A 65 4.98 -9.70 11.32
C ILE A 65 4.39 -10.29 12.60
N ARG A 66 3.34 -11.12 12.49
CA ARG A 66 2.78 -11.81 13.66
C ARG A 66 3.79 -12.75 14.32
N GLN A 67 4.56 -13.48 13.51
CA GLN A 67 5.64 -14.34 14.00
C GLN A 67 6.77 -13.53 14.65
N HIS A 68 7.20 -12.44 14.00
CA HIS A 68 8.27 -11.56 14.48
C HIS A 68 7.93 -10.89 15.81
N LEU A 69 6.69 -10.44 15.97
CA LEU A 69 6.20 -9.82 17.20
C LEU A 69 5.73 -10.84 18.25
N GLY A 70 5.65 -12.13 17.91
CA GLY A 70 5.14 -13.18 18.80
C GLY A 70 3.69 -12.95 19.24
N THR A 71 2.84 -12.35 18.40
CA THR A 71 1.47 -11.97 18.77
C THR A 71 0.46 -12.23 17.66
N THR A 72 -0.76 -12.59 18.08
CA THR A 72 -1.94 -12.64 17.20
C THR A 72 -2.93 -11.51 17.48
N ASP A 73 -2.64 -10.62 18.45
CA ASP A 73 -3.53 -9.51 18.79
C ASP A 73 -3.54 -8.46 17.67
N PRO A 74 -4.66 -8.24 16.97
CA PRO A 74 -4.76 -7.25 15.90
C PRO A 74 -4.43 -5.82 16.34
N LYS A 75 -4.59 -5.50 17.63
CA LYS A 75 -4.21 -4.17 18.15
C LYS A 75 -2.70 -3.93 18.13
N VAL A 76 -1.91 -5.00 18.05
CA VAL A 76 -0.46 -4.96 18.03
C VAL A 76 0.06 -5.14 16.60
N TRP A 77 -0.32 -6.23 15.92
CA TRP A 77 0.32 -6.58 14.65
C TRP A 77 -0.17 -5.75 13.45
N ILE A 78 -1.38 -5.19 13.47
CA ILE A 78 -1.90 -4.43 12.31
C ILE A 78 -1.09 -3.16 12.08
N ASP A 79 -0.78 -2.39 13.13
CA ASP A 79 -0.02 -1.15 13.00
C ASP A 79 1.39 -1.43 12.47
N ALA A 80 2.04 -2.47 13.01
CA ALA A 80 3.34 -2.93 12.55
C ALA A 80 3.30 -3.45 11.09
N PHE A 81 2.26 -4.18 10.72
CA PHE A 81 2.06 -4.67 9.35
C PHE A 81 1.97 -3.51 8.35
N LEU A 82 1.26 -2.43 8.70
CA LEU A 82 1.15 -1.27 7.81
C LEU A 82 2.49 -0.54 7.64
N VAL A 83 3.32 -0.48 8.69
CA VAL A 83 4.70 0.02 8.58
C VAL A 83 5.52 -0.90 7.69
N ALA A 84 5.44 -2.22 7.89
CA ALA A 84 6.16 -3.21 7.10
C ALA A 84 5.79 -3.12 5.60
N GLU A 85 4.52 -2.97 5.27
CA GLU A 85 4.07 -2.79 3.89
C GLU A 85 4.59 -1.49 3.27
N ALA A 86 4.58 -0.39 4.00
CA ALA A 86 5.13 0.87 3.51
C ALA A 86 6.64 0.78 3.24
N VAL A 87 7.39 0.10 4.11
CA VAL A 87 8.82 -0.16 3.93
C VAL A 87 9.07 -1.09 2.75
N ARG A 88 8.34 -2.21 2.67
CA ARG A 88 8.44 -3.20 1.60
C ARG A 88 8.18 -2.58 0.23
N GLN A 89 7.11 -1.80 0.10
CA GLN A 89 6.75 -1.11 -1.14
C GLN A 89 7.80 -0.09 -1.55
N TRP A 90 8.40 0.63 -0.60
CA TRP A 90 9.47 1.59 -0.91
C TRP A 90 10.77 0.90 -1.32
N LEU A 91 11.17 -0.16 -0.62
CA LEU A 91 12.35 -0.96 -0.97
C LEU A 91 12.15 -1.79 -2.25
N ASN A 92 10.90 -1.95 -2.69
CA ASN A 92 10.51 -2.73 -3.86
C ASN A 92 11.10 -4.16 -3.82
N THR A 93 10.92 -4.84 -2.70
CA THR A 93 11.42 -6.20 -2.46
C THR A 93 10.39 -7.03 -1.71
N ASP A 94 10.33 -8.34 -1.97
CA ASP A 94 9.54 -9.28 -1.16
C ASP A 94 10.43 -10.09 -0.20
N ASP A 95 11.76 -9.91 -0.26
CA ASP A 95 12.71 -10.67 0.55
C ASP A 95 12.68 -10.22 2.03
N PRO A 96 12.25 -11.10 2.97
CA PRO A 96 12.23 -10.79 4.40
C PRO A 96 13.61 -10.44 4.96
N ALA A 97 14.70 -10.96 4.40
CA ALA A 97 16.04 -10.62 4.85
C ALA A 97 16.38 -9.14 4.60
N VAL A 98 15.72 -8.52 3.61
CA VAL A 98 15.93 -7.11 3.25
C VAL A 98 14.93 -6.20 3.96
N TRP A 99 13.62 -6.52 3.91
CA TRP A 99 12.61 -5.60 4.44
C TRP A 99 12.41 -5.71 5.96
N LEU A 100 12.71 -6.84 6.60
CA LEU A 100 12.47 -7.01 8.04
C LEU A 100 13.41 -6.15 8.91
N PRO A 101 14.74 -6.09 8.66
CA PRO A 101 15.62 -5.16 9.38
C PRO A 101 15.25 -3.69 9.15
N ALA A 102 14.82 -3.37 7.93
CA ALA A 102 14.37 -2.03 7.57
C ALA A 102 13.06 -1.65 8.29
N PHE A 103 12.15 -2.61 8.44
CA PHE A 103 10.93 -2.48 9.25
C PHE A 103 11.28 -2.20 10.72
N ASP A 104 12.20 -2.96 11.33
CA ASP A 104 12.58 -2.74 12.73
C ASP A 104 13.14 -1.32 12.94
N TYR A 105 13.96 -0.84 12.00
CA TYR A 105 14.45 0.54 12.04
C TYR A 105 13.31 1.55 11.89
N ALA A 106 12.41 1.34 10.91
CA ALA A 106 11.28 2.23 10.66
C ALA A 106 10.31 2.30 11.85
N ASP A 107 10.00 1.17 12.49
CA ASP A 107 9.08 1.14 13.63
C ASP A 107 9.70 1.83 14.85
N ASN A 108 10.98 1.61 15.13
CA ASN A 108 11.70 2.35 16.18
C ASN A 108 11.71 3.86 15.92
N LEU A 109 12.00 4.28 14.67
CA LEU A 109 11.99 5.70 14.29
C LEU A 109 10.60 6.30 14.50
N ARG A 110 9.56 5.65 13.97
CA ARG A 110 8.17 6.08 14.10
C ARG A 110 7.73 6.22 15.57
N GLN A 111 8.09 5.25 16.41
CA GLN A 111 7.83 5.29 17.85
C GLN A 111 8.55 6.48 18.52
N SER A 112 9.82 6.73 18.19
CA SER A 112 10.56 7.89 18.71
C SER A 112 9.97 9.23 18.29
N MET A 113 9.35 9.29 17.10
CA MET A 113 8.64 10.46 16.58
C MET A 113 7.23 10.63 17.15
N ASN A 114 6.77 9.66 17.96
CA ASN A 114 5.42 9.59 18.53
C ASN A 114 4.32 9.85 17.49
N THR A 115 4.40 9.19 16.34
CA THR A 115 3.43 9.36 15.26
C THR A 115 3.09 8.04 14.60
N ARG A 116 1.85 7.90 14.12
CA ARG A 116 1.46 6.79 13.22
C ARG A 116 1.37 7.23 11.76
N ASP A 117 1.59 8.51 11.50
CA ASP A 117 1.39 9.11 10.19
C ASP A 117 2.59 8.82 9.29
N ALA A 118 2.37 7.97 8.27
CA ALA A 118 3.36 7.64 7.26
C ALA A 118 3.90 8.87 6.52
N GLN A 119 3.11 9.93 6.36
CA GLN A 119 3.60 11.17 5.72
C GLN A 119 4.68 11.86 6.57
N ARG A 120 4.70 11.60 7.87
CA ARG A 120 5.69 12.17 8.80
C ARG A 120 6.93 11.29 8.94
N TRP A 121 6.76 9.99 9.20
CA TRP A 121 7.90 9.12 9.50
C TRP A 121 8.58 8.55 8.25
N LEU A 122 7.85 8.30 7.16
CA LEU A 122 8.40 7.65 5.98
C LEU A 122 9.52 8.47 5.30
N PRO A 123 9.39 9.79 5.08
CA PRO A 123 10.49 10.57 4.48
C PRO A 123 11.76 10.59 5.36
N ALA A 124 11.59 10.64 6.68
CA ALA A 124 12.70 10.59 7.63
C ALA A 124 13.40 9.23 7.59
N PHE A 125 12.62 8.15 7.57
CA PHE A 125 13.10 6.78 7.40
C PHE A 125 13.91 6.63 6.10
N GLN A 126 13.35 7.03 4.96
CA GLN A 126 14.00 6.89 3.66
C GLN A 126 15.38 7.57 3.62
N LYS A 127 15.47 8.78 4.20
CA LYS A 127 16.72 9.53 4.28
C LYS A 127 17.74 8.81 5.17
N ALA A 128 17.33 8.38 6.36
CA ALA A 128 18.22 7.77 7.33
C ALA A 128 18.68 6.36 6.88
N TRP A 129 17.78 5.58 6.29
CA TRP A 129 18.07 4.24 5.78
C TRP A 129 19.09 4.26 4.64
N LYS A 130 18.93 5.19 3.67
CA LYS A 130 19.92 5.37 2.59
C LYS A 130 21.31 5.71 3.13
N ALA A 131 21.40 6.65 4.07
CA ALA A 131 22.67 7.03 4.67
C ALA A 131 23.34 5.85 5.41
N LEU A 132 22.54 5.00 6.06
CA LEU A 132 23.04 3.78 6.71
C LEU A 132 23.58 2.77 5.68
N GLN A 133 22.90 2.58 4.56
CA GLN A 133 23.36 1.69 3.49
C GLN A 133 24.68 2.19 2.87
N GLU A 134 24.77 3.48 2.58
CA GLU A 134 26.00 4.10 2.04
C GLU A 134 27.18 3.97 3.00
N HIS A 135 26.95 4.13 4.31
CA HIS A 135 27.99 3.93 5.32
C HIS A 135 28.51 2.48 5.35
N ASN A 136 27.60 1.51 5.35
CA ASN A 136 27.95 0.09 5.38
C ASN A 136 28.70 -0.34 4.10
N GLU A 137 28.35 0.21 2.94
CA GLU A 137 29.06 -0.06 1.68
C GLU A 137 30.50 0.48 1.66
N MET A 138 30.74 1.65 2.28
CA MET A 138 32.08 2.22 2.42
C MET A 138 32.97 1.43 3.38
N GLU A 139 32.42 0.91 4.47
CA GLU A 139 33.17 0.08 5.44
C GLU A 139 33.55 -1.29 4.86
N VAL A 140 32.68 -1.90 4.05
CA VAL A 140 32.97 -3.20 3.41
C VAL A 140 33.99 -3.08 2.27
N SER A 141 34.15 -1.89 1.69
CA SER A 141 35.06 -1.62 0.56
C SER A 141 36.44 -1.09 0.98
N SER A 142 36.70 -0.91 2.29
CA SER A 142 37.95 -0.40 2.87
C SER A 142 38.80 -1.53 3.47
#